data_AF-A0A3M6WES1-F1
#
_entry.id   AF-A0A3M6WES1-F1
#
_cell.length_a   1.000
_cell.length_b   1.000
_cell.length_c   1.000
_cell.angle_alpha   90.00
_cell.angle_beta   90.00
_cell.angle_gamma   90.00
#
_symmetry.space_group_name_H-M   'P 1'
#
loop_
_entity.id
_entity.type
_entity.pdbx_description
1 polymer ?
#
loop_
_entity_poly.entity_id
_entity_poly.type
_entity_poly.pdbx_seq_one_letter_code
_entity_poly.pdbx_strand_id
1 'polypeptide(L)'
;MGFRSAGRLFGVAATVISSFALDVLAAPQPKAAWVRGARSRLAKSSKWNSKRELSNSSQCEQTSPPHFKAPFENVWARLTDDEAASVAAWLFHQPELNLTVSDKAGEWDNSLLLVELMVPNKTDVLAYIDGNATAPARYAHAVLDIRATEEPTYTDILVGPIPVVNGTTTWQPLEYPYTRKTGGSIRNLDADSDSLYSEYIYKVSASIADITMDLWGGTALGKDNDTLDIWGIDPVWQYDGKLTRWDTFWNLPNDVFDAETLLPLGLFFKSDVTGRDPSKWKLEGWLYNDIFYPTTEAFRTAYWSGNFTKLGANVEGDWARTDQDGPVLPMDDQSPPVAVTPAGARYSIDHEEQYVEWMGFSFYLSFSRDTGLSLFDIRHKGQRILYELGLQEALAHYAGNDPVQSGTSYLDTYYGFGPYAFQLVPGYDCPSYATYMNTSYYVDETTHTHINSVCFFEFDADYPMQRHSTSSYVANTKNVYFSVRSVSTVGNYDYMFTYSFHMDGSIHVEVRASGYIQSAYYAHNADYGYHIHDYLSGSMHDHVLNYKADF
;
A
#
# COMPACT_ATOMS: atom_id res chain seq x y z
N MET A 1 -6.89 -5.90 10.81
CA MET A 1 -6.88 -4.81 9.80
C MET A 1 -8.24 -4.65 9.10
N GLY A 2 -9.24 -4.12 9.81
CA GLY A 2 -10.34 -3.39 9.18
C GLY A 2 -9.91 -1.94 9.08
N PHE A 3 -9.22 -1.56 8.00
CA PHE A 3 -8.70 -0.19 7.86
C PHE A 3 -9.84 0.80 7.64
N ARG A 4 -10.39 1.34 8.72
CA ARG A 4 -11.23 2.53 8.68
C ARG A 4 -10.38 3.79 8.60
N SER A 5 -10.68 4.58 7.58
CA SER A 5 -10.44 6.03 7.53
C SER A 5 -10.93 6.70 8.81
N ALA A 6 -9.99 7.13 9.66
CA ALA A 6 -10.28 7.92 10.86
C ALA A 6 -10.58 9.38 10.44
N GLY A 7 -11.81 9.64 10.01
CA GLY A 7 -12.30 10.97 9.71
C GLY A 7 -13.61 11.28 10.42
N ARG A 8 -13.55 11.81 11.66
CA ARG A 8 -14.52 12.79 12.23
C ARG A 8 -14.25 13.06 13.72
N LEU A 9 -13.93 14.31 14.07
CA LEU A 9 -14.80 15.22 14.82
C LEU A 9 -14.06 16.55 15.05
N PHE A 10 -14.63 17.67 14.60
CA PHE A 10 -14.89 18.89 15.39
C PHE A 10 -15.33 20.05 14.48
N GLY A 11 -16.63 20.36 14.52
CA GLY A 11 -17.23 21.65 14.16
C GLY A 11 -18.48 21.78 15.06
N VAL A 12 -18.82 22.91 15.68
CA VAL A 12 -18.93 24.27 15.15
C VAL A 12 -18.99 25.26 16.34
N ALA A 13 -18.35 26.44 16.21
CA ALA A 13 -18.96 27.75 16.52
C ALA A 13 -18.02 28.93 16.14
N ALA A 14 -18.50 29.79 15.25
CA ALA A 14 -17.97 31.10 14.85
C ALA A 14 -18.02 32.11 16.03
N THR A 15 -17.41 33.30 16.09
CA THR A 15 -16.90 34.31 15.14
C THR A 15 -16.10 35.33 15.97
N VAL A 16 -15.14 36.08 15.41
CA VAL A 16 -14.91 37.56 15.58
C VAL A 16 -13.49 37.94 15.12
N ILE A 17 -13.44 39.00 14.33
CA ILE A 17 -12.29 39.67 13.70
C ILE A 17 -11.45 40.42 14.73
N SER A 18 -10.11 40.31 14.67
CA SER A 18 -9.19 41.45 14.89
C SER A 18 -7.74 41.12 14.54
N SER A 19 -7.13 42.04 13.80
CA SER A 19 -5.75 42.07 13.34
C SER A 19 -4.78 42.35 14.50
N PHE A 20 -3.73 41.54 14.70
CA PHE A 20 -2.49 41.98 15.38
C PHE A 20 -1.26 41.14 14.96
N ALA A 21 -0.11 41.79 15.07
CA ALA A 21 1.20 41.46 14.53
C ALA A 21 1.81 40.12 15.02
N LEU A 22 2.68 39.56 14.18
CA LEU A 22 3.55 38.43 14.45
C LEU A 22 4.49 38.70 15.63
N ASP A 23 4.19 38.12 16.78
CA ASP A 23 5.18 37.84 17.83
C ASP A 23 5.61 36.37 17.73
N VAL A 24 6.90 36.17 17.47
CA VAL A 24 7.55 34.86 17.39
C VAL A 24 7.59 34.26 18.80
N LEU A 25 6.68 33.34 19.10
CA LEU A 25 6.73 32.52 20.31
C LEU A 25 7.85 31.48 20.17
N ALA A 26 8.78 31.52 21.12
CA ALA A 26 9.89 30.60 21.24
C ALA A 26 9.41 29.16 21.43
N ALA A 27 9.89 28.24 20.59
CA ALA A 27 9.63 26.81 20.72
C ALA A 27 10.11 26.27 22.09
N PRO A 28 9.39 25.31 22.69
CA PRO A 28 9.76 24.73 23.98
C PRO A 28 11.10 23.96 23.87
N GLN A 29 12.01 24.22 24.81
CA GLN A 29 13.30 23.55 24.84
C GLN A 29 13.18 22.07 25.26
N PRO A 30 13.87 21.14 24.57
CA PRO A 30 13.86 19.73 24.93
C PRO A 30 14.62 19.48 26.25
N LYS A 31 14.04 18.62 27.12
CA LYS A 31 14.52 18.33 28.48
C LYS A 31 15.73 17.37 28.54
N ALA A 32 16.31 16.96 27.42
CA ALA A 32 17.43 16.01 27.37
C ALA A 32 18.81 16.70 27.40
N ALA A 33 19.70 16.26 28.30
CA ALA A 33 20.99 16.93 28.55
C ALA A 33 22.03 16.78 27.42
N TRP A 34 21.92 15.76 26.56
CA TRP A 34 22.85 15.51 25.46
C TRP A 34 22.68 16.47 24.26
N VAL A 35 21.51 17.09 24.11
CA VAL A 35 21.22 18.08 23.07
C VAL A 35 21.83 19.46 23.38
N ARG A 36 22.21 19.75 24.64
CA ARG A 36 22.86 21.01 25.03
C ARG A 36 24.35 21.10 24.65
N GLY A 37 24.99 19.97 24.33
CA GLY A 37 26.44 19.89 24.11
C GLY A 37 26.93 20.28 22.70
N ALA A 38 26.05 20.25 21.70
CA ALA A 38 26.46 20.38 20.29
C ALA A 38 26.88 21.80 19.87
N ARG A 39 26.43 22.85 20.57
CA ARG A 39 26.77 24.25 20.23
C ARG A 39 28.12 24.76 20.74
N SER A 40 28.80 24.01 21.61
CA SER A 40 30.10 24.43 22.18
C SER A 40 31.34 23.88 21.46
N ARG A 41 31.17 22.95 20.51
CA ARG A 41 32.29 22.36 19.73
C ARG A 41 32.55 23.06 18.38
N LEU A 42 31.77 24.09 18.03
CA LEU A 42 31.96 24.89 16.81
C LEU A 42 32.95 26.07 16.96
N ALA A 43 33.63 26.22 18.10
CA ALA A 43 34.51 27.36 18.36
C ALA A 43 36.01 27.04 18.54
N LYS A 44 36.47 25.82 18.21
CA LYS A 44 37.91 25.46 18.30
C LYS A 44 38.37 24.55 17.16
N SER A 45 38.40 25.08 15.94
CA SER A 45 39.32 24.57 14.90
C SER A 45 39.78 25.64 13.88
N SER A 46 39.65 26.93 14.19
CA SER A 46 40.19 28.00 13.33
C SER A 46 41.66 28.28 13.65
N LYS A 47 42.58 27.39 13.25
CA LYS A 47 44.02 27.71 13.09
C LYS A 47 44.80 26.58 12.42
N TRP A 48 44.46 26.26 11.18
CA TRP A 48 45.44 25.66 10.27
C TRP A 48 45.48 26.50 8.98
N ASN A 49 46.49 27.38 8.95
CA ASN A 49 46.92 28.06 7.74
C ASN A 49 47.42 27.01 6.75
N SER A 50 46.65 26.76 5.70
CA SER A 50 47.22 26.40 4.41
C SER A 50 46.66 27.35 3.36
N LYS A 51 47.48 28.34 2.97
CA LYS A 51 47.31 29.04 1.70
C LYS A 51 47.61 28.02 0.60
N ARG A 52 46.59 27.28 0.20
CA ARG A 52 46.50 26.73 -1.16
C ARG A 52 45.43 27.55 -1.85
N GLU A 53 45.87 28.43 -2.74
CA GLU A 53 45.00 29.04 -3.74
C GLU A 53 44.27 27.90 -4.47
N LEU A 54 42.98 27.75 -4.20
CA LEU A 54 42.08 26.95 -5.02
C LEU A 54 41.93 27.69 -6.34
N SER A 55 42.76 27.30 -7.32
CA SER A 55 42.56 27.61 -8.72
C SER A 55 41.14 27.22 -9.11
N ASN A 56 40.35 28.17 -9.64
CA ASN A 56 39.10 27.97 -10.39
C ASN A 56 38.51 26.54 -10.31
N SER A 57 37.81 26.22 -9.21
CA SER A 57 36.94 25.04 -9.20
C SER A 57 35.65 25.40 -9.93
N SER A 58 35.54 25.03 -11.20
CA SER A 58 34.25 25.03 -11.88
C SER A 58 33.31 24.12 -11.08
N GLN A 59 32.21 24.68 -10.56
CA GLN A 59 31.12 23.85 -10.02
C GLN A 59 30.69 22.87 -11.11
N CYS A 60 30.32 21.65 -10.72
CA CYS A 60 29.83 20.70 -11.71
C CYS A 60 28.58 21.29 -12.39
N GLU A 61 28.60 21.34 -13.71
CA GLU A 61 27.53 21.93 -14.49
C GLU A 61 26.39 20.90 -14.60
N GLN A 62 25.25 21.22 -13.99
CA GLN A 62 24.04 20.43 -14.17
C GLN A 62 23.42 20.81 -15.51
N THR A 63 23.44 19.89 -16.46
CA THR A 63 22.73 20.07 -17.72
C THR A 63 21.34 19.46 -17.58
N SER A 64 20.30 20.29 -17.49
CA SER A 64 18.94 19.81 -17.71
C SER A 64 18.75 19.55 -19.21
N PRO A 65 18.16 18.42 -19.63
CA PRO A 65 17.83 18.20 -21.03
C PRO A 65 16.91 19.35 -21.52
N PRO A 66 17.19 19.95 -22.69
CA PRO A 66 16.32 20.99 -23.27
C PRO A 66 14.95 20.41 -23.64
N HIS A 67 13.90 21.25 -23.59
CA HIS A 67 12.51 21.00 -24.04
C HIS A 67 12.26 19.59 -24.62
N PHE A 68 12.01 18.66 -23.71
CA PHE A 68 11.64 17.29 -24.04
C PHE A 68 10.11 17.17 -24.06
N LYS A 69 9.57 16.53 -25.09
CA LYS A 69 8.13 16.32 -25.22
C LYS A 69 7.86 14.91 -25.75
N ALA A 70 6.85 14.25 -25.18
CA ALA A 70 6.42 12.96 -25.65
C ALA A 70 5.96 13.00 -27.12
N PRO A 71 6.18 11.94 -27.91
CA PRO A 71 5.77 11.89 -29.32
C PRO A 71 4.26 11.83 -29.50
N PHE A 72 3.54 11.27 -28.52
CA PHE A 72 2.09 11.10 -28.49
C PHE A 72 1.55 11.50 -27.13
N GLU A 73 0.24 11.80 -27.08
CA GLU A 73 -0.49 11.93 -25.82
C GLU A 73 -0.48 10.58 -25.08
N ASN A 74 -0.34 10.62 -23.75
CA ASN A 74 -0.42 9.44 -22.92
C ASN A 74 -1.87 8.98 -22.75
N VAL A 75 -2.31 8.13 -23.67
CA VAL A 75 -3.65 7.53 -23.66
C VAL A 75 -3.89 6.56 -22.50
N TRP A 76 -2.85 6.25 -21.72
CA TRP A 76 -2.90 5.44 -20.49
C TRP A 76 -2.82 6.28 -19.22
N ALA A 77 -2.66 7.60 -19.34
CA ALA A 77 -2.62 8.50 -18.21
C ALA A 77 -3.95 8.47 -17.48
N ARG A 78 -3.88 8.41 -16.15
CA ARG A 78 -5.03 8.48 -15.24
C ARG A 78 -5.98 9.62 -15.62
N LEU A 79 -7.22 9.55 -15.15
CA LEU A 79 -8.13 10.68 -15.25
C LEU A 79 -7.53 11.90 -14.56
N THR A 80 -7.70 13.06 -15.17
CA THR A 80 -7.47 14.33 -14.49
C THR A 80 -8.49 14.52 -13.37
N ASP A 81 -8.15 15.35 -12.37
CA ASP A 81 -9.06 15.66 -11.27
C ASP A 81 -10.43 16.17 -11.77
N ASP A 82 -10.42 16.99 -12.82
CA ASP A 82 -11.63 17.52 -13.47
C ASP A 82 -12.44 16.42 -14.19
N GLU A 83 -11.77 15.48 -14.87
CA GLU A 83 -12.45 14.34 -15.51
C GLU A 83 -13.11 13.43 -14.46
N ALA A 84 -12.38 13.04 -13.42
CA ALA A 84 -12.89 12.16 -12.37
C ALA A 84 -14.05 12.80 -11.61
N ALA A 85 -13.91 14.07 -11.20
CA ALA A 85 -14.96 14.83 -10.54
C ALA A 85 -16.20 15.01 -11.43
N SER A 86 -16.02 15.25 -12.74
CA SER A 86 -17.13 15.38 -13.68
C SER A 86 -17.89 14.07 -13.88
N VAL A 87 -17.18 12.94 -13.95
CA VAL A 87 -17.79 11.60 -14.02
C VAL A 87 -18.58 11.30 -12.76
N ALA A 88 -17.97 11.50 -11.58
CA ALA A 88 -18.65 11.29 -10.30
C ALA A 88 -19.91 12.16 -10.19
N ALA A 89 -19.78 13.47 -10.45
CA ALA A 89 -20.92 14.38 -10.46
C ALA A 89 -22.02 13.91 -11.42
N TRP A 90 -21.67 13.46 -12.63
CA TRP A 90 -22.64 12.94 -13.60
C TRP A 90 -23.34 11.66 -13.12
N LEU A 91 -22.61 10.74 -12.48
CA LEU A 91 -23.18 9.50 -11.91
C LEU A 91 -24.20 9.81 -10.79
N PHE A 92 -23.93 10.76 -9.91
CA PHE A 92 -24.89 11.20 -8.89
C PHE A 92 -26.18 11.82 -9.46
N HIS A 93 -26.18 12.25 -10.72
CA HIS A 93 -27.37 12.75 -11.41
C HIS A 93 -28.17 11.64 -12.11
N GLN A 94 -27.73 10.39 -12.07
CA GLN A 94 -28.47 9.25 -12.64
C GLN A 94 -29.43 8.69 -11.57
N PRO A 95 -30.74 9.01 -11.64
CA PRO A 95 -31.68 8.65 -10.57
C PRO A 95 -31.84 7.13 -10.39
N GLU A 96 -31.59 6.35 -11.43
CA GLU A 96 -31.66 4.88 -11.38
C GLU A 96 -30.54 4.23 -10.56
N LEU A 97 -29.42 4.92 -10.34
CA LEU A 97 -28.30 4.40 -9.52
C LEU A 97 -28.54 4.60 -8.02
N ASN A 98 -29.38 5.59 -7.65
CA ASN A 98 -29.74 5.92 -6.26
C ASN A 98 -28.51 6.04 -5.34
N LEU A 99 -27.51 6.81 -5.77
CA LEU A 99 -26.25 6.95 -5.05
C LEU A 99 -26.37 7.93 -3.87
N THR A 100 -25.80 7.53 -2.74
CA THR A 100 -25.54 8.35 -1.56
C THR A 100 -24.04 8.67 -1.53
N VAL A 101 -23.70 9.93 -1.29
CA VAL A 101 -22.29 10.37 -1.13
C VAL A 101 -21.60 9.63 0.03
N SER A 102 -20.33 9.27 -0.13
CA SER A 102 -19.62 8.39 0.82
C SER A 102 -19.59 8.93 2.25
N ASP A 103 -19.63 10.26 2.45
CA ASP A 103 -19.65 10.89 3.78
C ASP A 103 -20.95 10.67 4.57
N LYS A 104 -22.02 10.24 3.89
CA LYS A 104 -23.35 9.96 4.46
C LYS A 104 -23.80 8.53 4.26
N ALA A 105 -23.18 7.80 3.34
CA ALA A 105 -23.50 6.41 3.07
C ALA A 105 -23.20 5.55 4.30
N GLY A 106 -24.20 4.77 4.73
CA GLY A 106 -24.02 3.70 5.70
C GLY A 106 -23.94 2.34 5.02
N GLU A 107 -24.15 1.27 5.78
CA GLU A 107 -24.12 -0.11 5.30
C GLU A 107 -25.30 -0.49 4.39
N TRP A 108 -26.31 0.38 4.23
CA TRP A 108 -27.53 0.12 3.46
C TRP A 108 -27.76 1.12 2.33
N ASP A 109 -26.71 1.80 1.90
CA ASP A 109 -26.73 2.77 0.81
C ASP A 109 -26.02 2.22 -0.43
N ASN A 110 -26.31 2.78 -1.61
CA ASN A 110 -25.47 2.60 -2.78
C ASN A 110 -24.46 3.75 -2.82
N SER A 111 -23.19 3.48 -3.07
CA SER A 111 -22.13 4.49 -3.08
C SER A 111 -21.19 4.30 -4.26
N LEU A 112 -20.45 5.36 -4.61
CA LEU A 112 -19.45 5.34 -5.66
C LEU A 112 -18.08 5.10 -5.03
N LEU A 113 -17.52 3.91 -5.25
CA LEU A 113 -16.26 3.51 -4.61
C LEU A 113 -15.04 4.06 -5.35
N LEU A 114 -15.00 3.89 -6.67
CA LEU A 114 -13.83 4.17 -7.51
C LEU A 114 -14.25 4.85 -8.81
N VAL A 115 -13.43 5.79 -9.28
CA VAL A 115 -13.48 6.31 -10.66
C VAL A 115 -12.05 6.39 -11.19
N GLU A 116 -11.76 5.68 -12.27
CA GLU A 116 -10.43 5.70 -12.89
C GLU A 116 -10.54 5.58 -14.42
N LEU A 117 -9.41 5.69 -15.12
CA LEU A 117 -9.39 5.55 -16.58
C LEU A 117 -9.71 4.08 -16.94
N MET A 118 -10.68 3.86 -17.83
CA MET A 118 -10.77 2.60 -18.54
C MET A 118 -9.65 2.58 -19.60
N VAL A 119 -8.63 1.76 -19.35
CA VAL A 119 -7.47 1.63 -20.26
C VAL A 119 -7.96 1.25 -21.67
N PRO A 120 -7.58 2.01 -22.72
CA PRO A 120 -8.06 1.76 -24.08
C PRO A 120 -7.54 0.44 -24.64
N ASN A 121 -8.32 -0.17 -25.53
CA ASN A 121 -7.94 -1.42 -26.17
C ASN A 121 -6.64 -1.26 -26.98
N LYS A 122 -5.74 -2.23 -26.86
CA LYS A 122 -4.47 -2.28 -27.61
C LYS A 122 -4.65 -2.03 -29.12
N THR A 123 -5.69 -2.60 -29.73
CA THR A 123 -5.98 -2.42 -31.17
C THR A 123 -6.16 -0.96 -31.56
N ASP A 124 -6.91 -0.19 -30.77
CA ASP A 124 -7.21 1.22 -31.05
C ASP A 124 -5.99 2.10 -30.79
N VAL A 125 -5.24 1.78 -29.73
CA VAL A 125 -3.99 2.48 -29.40
C VAL A 125 -2.93 2.28 -30.47
N LEU A 126 -2.70 1.04 -30.93
CA LEU A 126 -1.74 0.75 -31.98
C LEU A 126 -2.10 1.44 -33.31
N ALA A 127 -3.39 1.57 -33.63
CA ALA A 127 -3.83 2.31 -34.80
C ALA A 127 -3.51 3.82 -34.71
N TYR A 128 -3.46 4.37 -33.49
CA TYR A 128 -3.07 5.75 -33.21
C TYR A 128 -1.54 5.93 -33.23
N ILE A 129 -0.79 5.17 -32.44
CA ILE A 129 0.66 5.42 -32.23
C ILE A 129 1.56 4.86 -33.34
N ASP A 130 1.10 3.86 -34.11
CA ASP A 130 1.84 3.29 -35.25
C ASP A 130 1.17 3.60 -36.60
N GLY A 131 -0.05 4.13 -36.58
CA GLY A 131 -0.85 4.41 -37.77
C GLY A 131 -1.15 5.90 -37.95
N ASN A 132 -2.27 6.17 -38.61
CA ASN A 132 -2.79 7.52 -38.85
C ASN A 132 -4.16 7.75 -38.17
N ALA A 133 -4.55 6.89 -37.24
CA ALA A 133 -5.79 7.08 -36.49
C ALA A 133 -5.66 8.26 -35.52
N THR A 134 -6.78 8.78 -35.05
CA THR A 134 -6.81 9.74 -33.94
C THR A 134 -6.66 9.02 -32.61
N ALA A 135 -6.29 9.74 -31.55
CA ALA A 135 -6.25 9.19 -30.20
C ALA A 135 -7.61 8.54 -29.84
N PRO A 136 -7.62 7.36 -29.17
CA PRO A 136 -8.85 6.73 -28.71
C PRO A 136 -9.65 7.65 -27.79
N ALA A 137 -10.98 7.59 -27.88
CA ALA A 137 -11.84 8.28 -26.93
C ALA A 137 -11.62 7.73 -25.51
N ARG A 138 -11.60 8.63 -24.53
CA ARG A 138 -11.42 8.26 -23.11
C ARG A 138 -12.76 7.83 -22.51
N TYR A 139 -12.70 6.81 -21.66
CA TYR A 139 -13.83 6.30 -20.88
C TYR A 139 -13.35 6.12 -19.44
N ALA A 140 -14.25 6.26 -18.47
CA ALA A 140 -13.97 5.93 -17.08
C ALA A 140 -14.46 4.51 -16.77
N HIS A 141 -13.67 3.79 -16.00
CA HIS A 141 -14.09 2.66 -15.20
C HIS A 141 -14.55 3.20 -13.85
N ALA A 142 -15.78 2.88 -13.44
CA ALA A 142 -16.27 3.21 -12.11
C ALA A 142 -16.82 1.98 -11.40
N VAL A 143 -16.61 1.90 -10.09
CA VAL A 143 -17.10 0.81 -9.25
C VAL A 143 -18.17 1.34 -8.31
N LEU A 144 -19.35 0.75 -8.37
CA LEU A 144 -20.45 1.04 -7.44
C LEU A 144 -20.46 -0.02 -6.33
N ASP A 145 -20.53 0.43 -5.08
CA ASP A 145 -20.81 -0.44 -3.94
C ASP A 145 -22.32 -0.38 -3.63
N ILE A 146 -23.03 -1.43 -4.04
CA ILE A 146 -24.49 -1.54 -3.98
C ILE A 146 -24.86 -2.29 -2.70
N ARG A 147 -25.17 -1.55 -1.63
CA ARG A 147 -25.55 -2.14 -0.34
C ARG A 147 -26.99 -1.88 0.09
N ALA A 148 -27.78 -1.15 -0.70
CA ALA A 148 -29.22 -0.98 -0.46
C ALA A 148 -30.05 -2.24 -0.82
N THR A 149 -29.59 -3.42 -0.41
CA THR A 149 -30.11 -4.74 -0.75
C THR A 149 -29.63 -5.80 0.25
N GLU A 150 -30.36 -6.91 0.37
CA GLU A 150 -29.95 -8.10 1.15
C GLU A 150 -28.80 -8.87 0.49
N GLU A 151 -28.61 -8.69 -0.83
CA GLU A 151 -27.57 -9.36 -1.63
C GLU A 151 -26.61 -8.30 -2.22
N PRO A 152 -25.70 -7.74 -1.41
CA PRO A 152 -24.89 -6.59 -1.78
C PRO A 152 -23.82 -6.96 -2.81
N THR A 153 -23.47 -6.03 -3.68
CA THR A 153 -22.52 -6.25 -4.77
C THR A 153 -21.58 -5.07 -4.98
N TYR A 154 -20.35 -5.37 -5.40
CA TYR A 154 -19.57 -4.43 -6.18
C TYR A 154 -19.97 -4.57 -7.65
N THR A 155 -20.17 -3.45 -8.35
CA THR A 155 -20.58 -3.44 -9.75
C THR A 155 -19.73 -2.49 -10.57
N ASP A 156 -18.95 -3.06 -11.49
CA ASP A 156 -18.13 -2.35 -12.46
C ASP A 156 -18.99 -1.80 -13.60
N ILE A 157 -18.84 -0.51 -13.89
CA ILE A 157 -19.50 0.18 -15.01
C ILE A 157 -18.49 0.95 -15.86
N LEU A 158 -18.81 1.07 -17.14
CA LEU A 158 -18.11 1.91 -18.09
C LEU A 158 -18.89 3.20 -18.29
N VAL A 159 -18.24 4.35 -18.11
CA VAL A 159 -18.84 5.68 -18.29
C VAL A 159 -18.10 6.44 -19.38
N GLY A 160 -18.82 6.92 -20.39
CA GLY A 160 -18.20 7.77 -21.40
C GLY A 160 -19.03 7.95 -22.66
N PRO A 161 -18.46 8.60 -23.69
CA PRO A 161 -17.10 9.14 -23.73
C PRO A 161 -16.90 10.33 -22.77
N ILE A 162 -15.63 10.63 -22.46
CA ILE A 162 -15.16 11.76 -21.66
C ILE A 162 -14.38 12.73 -22.58
N PRO A 163 -14.51 14.07 -22.45
CA PRO A 163 -15.18 14.83 -21.38
C PRO A 163 -16.69 14.61 -21.34
N VAL A 164 -17.28 14.74 -20.14
CA VAL A 164 -18.71 14.52 -19.92
C VAL A 164 -19.53 15.54 -20.72
N VAL A 165 -20.40 15.05 -21.60
CA VAL A 165 -21.32 15.88 -22.39
C VAL A 165 -22.73 15.32 -22.28
N ASN A 166 -23.66 16.16 -21.80
CA ASN A 166 -25.06 15.79 -21.64
C ASN A 166 -25.66 15.30 -22.98
N GLY A 167 -26.29 14.12 -22.93
CA GLY A 167 -26.91 13.47 -24.10
C GLY A 167 -25.96 12.66 -24.97
N THR A 168 -24.65 12.69 -24.70
CA THR A 168 -23.65 11.83 -25.37
C THR A 168 -23.00 10.84 -24.41
N THR A 169 -22.62 11.29 -23.21
CA THR A 169 -22.08 10.41 -22.16
C THR A 169 -23.18 9.49 -21.65
N THR A 170 -22.89 8.20 -21.62
CA THR A 170 -23.75 7.15 -21.07
C THR A 170 -22.95 6.26 -20.12
N TRP A 171 -23.65 5.45 -19.33
CA TRP A 171 -23.04 4.35 -18.58
C TRP A 171 -23.59 3.01 -19.07
N GLN A 172 -22.79 1.95 -18.93
CA GLN A 172 -23.21 0.57 -19.16
C GLN A 172 -22.44 -0.38 -18.24
N PRO A 173 -22.98 -1.58 -17.93
CA PRO A 173 -22.23 -2.61 -17.24
C PRO A 173 -20.89 -2.94 -17.92
N LEU A 174 -19.82 -3.03 -17.15
CA LEU A 174 -18.49 -3.41 -17.66
C LEU A 174 -18.24 -4.88 -17.40
N GLU A 175 -18.32 -5.70 -18.45
CA GLU A 175 -17.99 -7.13 -18.35
C GLU A 175 -17.00 -7.62 -19.40
N TYR A 176 -16.70 -6.81 -20.42
CA TYR A 176 -15.78 -7.18 -21.49
C TYR A 176 -14.40 -7.65 -20.98
N PRO A 177 -13.70 -6.94 -20.07
CA PRO A 177 -12.38 -7.35 -19.59
C PRO A 177 -12.41 -8.56 -18.65
N TYR A 178 -13.59 -8.94 -18.14
CA TYR A 178 -13.71 -9.98 -17.12
C TYR A 178 -14.11 -11.32 -17.71
N THR A 179 -13.59 -12.42 -17.15
CA THR A 179 -13.97 -13.78 -17.58
C THR A 179 -15.38 -14.13 -17.11
N ARG A 180 -15.75 -13.70 -15.90
CA ARG A 180 -17.10 -13.83 -15.34
C ARG A 180 -18.06 -12.86 -16.04
N LYS A 181 -19.16 -13.38 -16.58
CA LYS A 181 -20.19 -12.61 -17.29
C LYS A 181 -21.45 -12.49 -16.45
N THR A 182 -21.44 -11.51 -15.54
CA THR A 182 -22.54 -11.21 -14.61
C THR A 182 -22.92 -9.74 -14.65
N GLY A 183 -22.75 -9.07 -15.81
CA GLY A 183 -23.00 -7.64 -15.93
C GLY A 183 -22.08 -6.79 -15.04
N GLY A 184 -20.82 -7.21 -14.88
CA GLY A 184 -19.85 -6.50 -14.05
C GLY A 184 -20.08 -6.61 -12.54
N SER A 185 -21.06 -7.39 -12.07
CA SER A 185 -21.34 -7.49 -10.63
C SER A 185 -20.72 -8.73 -9.97
N ILE A 186 -20.12 -8.51 -8.80
CA ILE A 186 -19.64 -9.54 -7.86
C ILE A 186 -20.19 -9.25 -6.46
N ARG A 187 -20.44 -10.28 -5.65
CA ARG A 187 -20.95 -10.10 -4.29
C ARG A 187 -19.96 -9.30 -3.42
N ASN A 188 -20.48 -8.42 -2.58
CA ASN A 188 -19.73 -7.76 -1.52
C ASN A 188 -19.88 -8.60 -0.23
N LEU A 189 -18.77 -9.15 0.27
CA LEU A 189 -18.75 -10.00 1.47
C LEU A 189 -18.56 -9.21 2.77
N ASP A 190 -18.18 -7.94 2.68
CA ASP A 190 -17.81 -7.08 3.79
C ASP A 190 -18.79 -5.90 3.96
N ALA A 191 -19.99 -6.03 3.39
CA ALA A 191 -21.00 -4.96 3.35
C ALA A 191 -21.44 -4.46 4.74
N ASP A 192 -21.34 -5.33 5.74
CA ASP A 192 -21.76 -5.12 7.14
C ASP A 192 -20.58 -5.00 8.11
N SER A 193 -19.44 -4.47 7.66
CA SER A 193 -18.23 -4.38 8.50
C SER A 193 -18.46 -3.64 9.82
N ASP A 194 -19.24 -2.57 9.87
CA ASP A 194 -19.52 -1.80 11.10
C ASP A 194 -20.42 -2.58 12.05
N SER A 195 -21.50 -3.17 11.52
CA SER A 195 -22.44 -4.03 12.27
C SER A 195 -21.76 -5.31 12.75
N LEU A 196 -20.83 -5.87 11.96
CA LEU A 196 -20.04 -7.04 12.33
C LEU A 196 -19.30 -6.84 13.65
N TYR A 197 -18.66 -5.69 13.83
CA TYR A 197 -17.95 -5.39 15.07
C TYR A 197 -18.92 -5.02 16.20
N SER A 198 -19.74 -3.98 15.97
CA SER A 198 -20.58 -3.37 17.01
C SER A 198 -21.71 -4.28 17.50
N GLU A 199 -22.36 -5.00 16.58
CA GLU A 199 -23.52 -5.83 16.89
C GLU A 199 -23.17 -7.28 17.21
N TYR A 200 -21.94 -7.72 16.92
CA TYR A 200 -21.56 -9.13 17.06
C TYR A 200 -20.19 -9.37 17.69
N ILE A 201 -19.06 -9.05 17.05
CA ILE A 201 -17.71 -9.41 17.56
C ILE A 201 -17.48 -8.87 18.97
N TYR A 202 -17.79 -7.60 19.24
CA TYR A 202 -17.61 -7.03 20.58
C TYR A 202 -18.56 -7.64 21.61
N LYS A 203 -19.75 -8.12 21.21
CA LYS A 203 -20.65 -8.86 22.12
C LYS A 203 -20.13 -10.27 22.42
N VAL A 204 -19.54 -10.93 21.42
CA VAL A 204 -18.85 -12.22 21.60
C VAL A 204 -17.67 -12.06 22.56
N SER A 205 -16.83 -11.04 22.35
CA SER A 205 -15.72 -10.68 23.24
C SER A 205 -16.21 -10.35 24.66
N ALA A 206 -17.26 -9.54 24.80
CA ALA A 206 -17.84 -9.20 26.10
C ALA A 206 -18.29 -10.43 26.91
N SER A 207 -18.68 -11.52 26.24
CA SER A 207 -19.08 -12.78 26.90
C SER A 207 -17.92 -13.52 27.59
N ILE A 208 -16.67 -13.13 27.29
CA ILE A 208 -15.44 -13.69 27.86
C ILE A 208 -14.48 -12.60 28.39
N ALA A 209 -14.96 -11.37 28.62
CA ALA A 209 -14.10 -10.26 29.04
C ALA A 209 -13.35 -10.50 30.36
N ASP A 210 -13.93 -11.29 31.27
CA ASP A 210 -13.26 -11.73 32.49
C ASP A 210 -12.09 -12.70 32.21
N ILE A 211 -12.21 -13.51 31.15
CA ILE A 211 -11.15 -14.42 30.70
C ILE A 211 -10.02 -13.65 30.00
N THR A 212 -10.34 -12.70 29.12
CA THR A 212 -9.32 -11.89 28.45
C THR A 212 -8.56 -11.01 29.44
N MET A 213 -9.27 -10.49 30.45
CA MET A 213 -8.67 -9.75 31.56
C MET A 213 -7.77 -10.64 32.43
N ASP A 214 -8.16 -11.88 32.73
CA ASP A 214 -7.33 -12.80 33.51
C ASP A 214 -6.11 -13.32 32.72
N LEU A 215 -6.26 -13.57 31.41
CA LEU A 215 -5.15 -14.04 30.56
C LEU A 215 -4.12 -12.95 30.26
N TRP A 216 -4.58 -11.75 29.91
CA TRP A 216 -3.72 -10.73 29.28
C TRP A 216 -3.86 -9.34 29.90
N GLY A 217 -4.75 -9.16 30.88
CA GLY A 217 -5.00 -7.85 31.50
C GLY A 217 -5.74 -6.86 30.60
N GLY A 218 -6.45 -7.34 29.57
CA GLY A 218 -7.02 -6.50 28.53
C GLY A 218 -8.43 -6.92 28.05
N THR A 219 -9.08 -6.03 27.30
CA THR A 219 -10.37 -6.28 26.65
C THR A 219 -10.44 -5.64 25.26
N ALA A 220 -11.32 -6.19 24.41
CA ALA A 220 -11.76 -5.61 23.13
C ALA A 220 -13.30 -5.51 23.14
N LEU A 221 -13.86 -4.35 23.44
CA LEU A 221 -15.30 -4.12 23.65
C LEU A 221 -15.87 -3.01 22.75
N GLY A 222 -15.07 -2.46 21.83
CA GLY A 222 -15.42 -1.30 21.02
C GLY A 222 -15.39 0.00 21.82
N LYS A 223 -14.44 0.15 22.76
CA LYS A 223 -14.33 1.30 23.66
C LYS A 223 -12.93 1.92 23.60
N ASP A 224 -12.85 3.21 23.91
CA ASP A 224 -11.59 3.97 23.95
C ASP A 224 -10.52 3.38 24.88
N ASN A 225 -10.92 2.55 25.85
CA ASN A 225 -10.01 1.92 26.81
C ASN A 225 -9.65 0.47 26.45
N ASP A 226 -10.00 0.02 25.25
CA ASP A 226 -9.60 -1.29 24.76
C ASP A 226 -8.07 -1.35 24.60
N THR A 227 -7.52 -2.51 24.92
CA THR A 227 -6.08 -2.80 24.82
C THR A 227 -5.82 -4.00 23.91
N LEU A 228 -6.88 -4.61 23.40
CA LEU A 228 -6.86 -5.74 22.50
C LEU A 228 -7.59 -5.35 21.22
N ASP A 229 -7.18 -5.93 20.10
CA ASP A 229 -7.94 -5.90 18.84
C ASP A 229 -8.42 -7.31 18.47
N ILE A 230 -9.42 -7.38 17.59
CA ILE A 230 -9.95 -8.64 17.07
C ILE A 230 -10.06 -8.55 15.55
N TRP A 231 -9.30 -9.38 14.86
CA TRP A 231 -9.48 -9.60 13.43
C TRP A 231 -8.92 -10.97 13.05
N GLY A 232 -9.16 -11.38 11.80
CA GLY A 232 -8.97 -12.76 11.39
C GLY A 232 -8.68 -12.92 9.91
N ILE A 233 -9.30 -13.95 9.34
CA ILE A 233 -9.03 -14.40 7.98
C ILE A 233 -9.46 -13.39 6.92
N ASP A 234 -8.69 -13.36 5.84
CA ASP A 234 -9.09 -12.89 4.52
C ASP A 234 -8.53 -13.91 3.50
N PRO A 235 -9.36 -14.53 2.64
CA PRO A 235 -10.80 -14.32 2.49
C PRO A 235 -11.64 -15.00 3.57
N VAL A 236 -12.83 -14.44 3.81
CA VAL A 236 -13.89 -15.12 4.57
C VAL A 236 -14.22 -16.46 3.90
N TRP A 237 -14.37 -17.52 4.68
CA TRP A 237 -14.65 -18.85 4.13
C TRP A 237 -16.04 -18.92 3.53
N GLN A 238 -16.13 -19.48 2.32
CA GLN A 238 -17.33 -19.55 1.50
C GLN A 238 -17.60 -21.01 1.13
N TYR A 239 -18.42 -21.71 1.92
CA TYR A 239 -18.78 -23.12 1.69
C TYR A 239 -20.28 -23.34 1.78
N ASP A 240 -20.87 -24.01 0.80
CA ASP A 240 -22.30 -24.38 0.78
C ASP A 240 -23.28 -23.22 1.06
N GLY A 241 -22.95 -22.03 0.55
CA GLY A 241 -23.75 -20.80 0.74
C GLY A 241 -23.57 -20.13 2.11
N LYS A 242 -22.69 -20.66 2.95
CA LYS A 242 -22.35 -20.13 4.27
C LYS A 242 -21.13 -19.21 4.20
N LEU A 243 -21.18 -18.12 4.97
CA LEU A 243 -20.03 -17.26 5.25
C LEU A 243 -19.53 -17.55 6.66
N THR A 244 -18.33 -18.10 6.75
CA THR A 244 -17.70 -18.49 8.02
C THR A 244 -16.45 -17.67 8.27
N ARG A 245 -16.35 -17.08 9.46
CA ARG A 245 -15.18 -16.36 9.92
C ARG A 245 -14.43 -17.14 10.99
N TRP A 246 -13.12 -16.99 10.97
CA TRP A 246 -12.24 -17.25 12.09
C TRP A 246 -11.55 -15.96 12.44
N ASP A 247 -11.67 -15.55 13.70
CA ASP A 247 -11.06 -14.33 14.23
C ASP A 247 -10.21 -14.68 15.45
N THR A 248 -9.20 -13.85 15.73
CA THR A 248 -8.32 -14.00 16.90
C THR A 248 -8.10 -12.66 17.60
N PHE A 249 -7.62 -12.74 18.84
CA PHE A 249 -7.27 -11.57 19.64
C PHE A 249 -5.80 -11.21 19.39
N TRP A 250 -5.56 -9.91 19.29
CA TRP A 250 -4.24 -9.29 19.18
C TRP A 250 -4.07 -8.31 20.34
N ASN A 251 -2.84 -8.15 20.83
CA ASN A 251 -2.53 -7.04 21.71
C ASN A 251 -2.34 -5.78 20.86
N LEU A 252 -2.95 -4.66 21.27
CA LEU A 252 -2.70 -3.38 20.62
C LEU A 252 -1.29 -2.87 20.96
N PRO A 253 -0.58 -2.24 20.02
CA PRO A 253 0.62 -1.47 20.32
C PRO A 253 0.32 -0.37 21.35
N ASN A 254 1.29 -0.09 22.19
CA ASN A 254 1.20 0.88 23.28
C ASN A 254 2.03 2.15 23.03
N ASP A 255 2.64 2.28 21.86
CA ASP A 255 3.31 3.50 21.40
C ASP A 255 3.00 3.84 19.93
N VAL A 256 3.94 4.46 19.21
CA VAL A 256 3.75 4.95 17.83
C VAL A 256 4.12 3.92 16.76
N PHE A 257 4.67 2.76 17.16
CA PHE A 257 5.07 1.71 16.22
C PHE A 257 3.87 0.83 15.85
N ASP A 258 3.78 0.44 14.57
CA ASP A 258 2.69 -0.35 14.01
C ASP A 258 2.94 -1.86 14.16
N ALA A 259 3.30 -2.29 15.37
CA ALA A 259 3.82 -3.64 15.64
C ALA A 259 2.73 -4.69 15.91
N GLU A 260 1.45 -4.37 15.72
CA GLU A 260 0.32 -5.21 16.13
C GLU A 260 0.38 -6.62 15.55
N THR A 261 0.83 -6.76 14.30
CA THR A 261 0.91 -8.05 13.61
C THR A 261 1.96 -8.99 14.21
N LEU A 262 2.80 -8.51 15.14
CA LEU A 262 3.70 -9.30 15.97
C LEU A 262 3.11 -9.71 17.32
N LEU A 263 1.85 -9.36 17.61
CA LEU A 263 1.25 -9.50 18.94
C LEU A 263 0.01 -10.43 18.99
N PRO A 264 0.01 -11.62 18.32
CA PRO A 264 -1.12 -12.55 18.42
C PRO A 264 -1.25 -13.14 19.83
N LEU A 265 -2.47 -13.46 20.27
CA LEU A 265 -2.76 -13.93 21.64
C LEU A 265 -3.25 -15.38 21.75
N GLY A 266 -3.48 -16.06 20.62
CA GLY A 266 -3.69 -17.51 20.61
C GLY A 266 -5.07 -17.99 21.08
N LEU A 267 -6.05 -17.08 21.18
CA LEU A 267 -7.45 -17.42 21.36
C LEU A 267 -8.20 -17.10 20.06
N PHE A 268 -8.92 -18.09 19.55
CA PHE A 268 -9.63 -17.98 18.28
C PHE A 268 -11.10 -18.30 18.48
N PHE A 269 -11.95 -17.73 17.65
CA PHE A 269 -13.36 -18.12 17.60
C PHE A 269 -13.88 -18.19 16.18
N LYS A 270 -14.83 -19.11 15.98
CA LYS A 270 -15.45 -19.40 14.70
C LYS A 270 -16.88 -18.86 14.68
N SER A 271 -17.24 -18.14 13.63
CA SER A 271 -18.58 -17.55 13.49
C SER A 271 -19.21 -17.87 12.14
N ASP A 272 -20.51 -18.17 12.15
CA ASP A 272 -21.37 -18.11 10.98
C ASP A 272 -21.95 -16.70 10.89
N VAL A 273 -21.55 -15.96 9.86
CA VAL A 273 -21.99 -14.58 9.59
C VAL A 273 -22.79 -14.51 8.28
N THR A 274 -23.48 -15.59 7.94
CA THR A 274 -24.26 -15.67 6.69
C THR A 274 -25.44 -14.70 6.72
N GLY A 275 -25.57 -13.90 5.65
CA GLY A 275 -26.60 -12.87 5.52
C GLY A 275 -26.29 -11.63 6.37
N ARG A 276 -27.18 -10.63 6.30
CA ARG A 276 -26.93 -9.27 6.83
C ARG A 276 -27.62 -8.96 8.15
N ASP A 277 -28.26 -9.95 8.76
CA ASP A 277 -29.02 -9.80 10.01
C ASP A 277 -28.18 -10.32 11.20
N PRO A 278 -27.59 -9.42 12.03
CA PRO A 278 -26.72 -9.84 13.13
C PRO A 278 -27.40 -10.74 14.14
N SER A 279 -28.74 -10.71 14.23
CA SER A 279 -29.49 -11.59 15.14
C SER A 279 -29.47 -13.06 14.71
N LYS A 280 -29.12 -13.34 13.45
CA LYS A 280 -29.02 -14.69 12.89
C LYS A 280 -27.61 -15.24 12.88
N TRP A 281 -26.60 -14.38 13.07
CA TRP A 281 -25.20 -14.81 13.17
C TRP A 281 -24.97 -15.64 14.43
N LYS A 282 -24.04 -16.59 14.34
CA LYS A 282 -23.84 -17.61 15.39
C LYS A 282 -22.38 -17.87 15.65
N LEU A 283 -22.05 -17.90 16.95
CA LEU A 283 -20.78 -18.39 17.43
C LEU A 283 -20.79 -19.93 17.38
N GLU A 284 -19.87 -20.51 16.61
CA GLU A 284 -19.77 -21.95 16.40
C GLU A 284 -18.78 -22.63 17.34
N GLY A 285 -17.90 -21.85 17.97
CA GLY A 285 -17.00 -22.34 19.01
C GLY A 285 -15.75 -21.50 19.17
N TRP A 286 -14.93 -21.92 20.13
CA TRP A 286 -13.65 -21.34 20.51
C TRP A 286 -12.54 -22.35 20.28
N LEU A 287 -11.33 -21.88 19.96
CA LEU A 287 -10.12 -22.67 19.94
C LEU A 287 -9.08 -21.99 20.82
N TYR A 288 -8.48 -22.75 21.73
CA TYR A 288 -7.37 -22.29 22.55
C TYR A 288 -6.46 -23.47 22.87
N ASN A 289 -5.14 -23.30 22.70
CA ASN A 289 -4.14 -24.33 23.01
C ASN A 289 -4.45 -25.69 22.34
N ASP A 290 -4.85 -25.67 21.06
CA ASP A 290 -5.23 -26.84 20.24
C ASP A 290 -6.48 -27.61 20.73
N ILE A 291 -7.30 -26.99 21.59
CA ILE A 291 -8.55 -27.57 22.10
C ILE A 291 -9.73 -26.75 21.60
N PHE A 292 -10.65 -27.40 20.89
CA PHE A 292 -11.89 -26.79 20.41
C PHE A 292 -13.03 -26.94 21.43
N TYR A 293 -13.72 -25.83 21.71
CA TYR A 293 -14.85 -25.75 22.61
C TYR A 293 -16.10 -25.32 21.82
N PRO A 294 -17.14 -26.16 21.72
CA PRO A 294 -18.28 -25.89 20.83
C PRO A 294 -19.20 -24.77 21.32
N THR A 295 -19.07 -24.33 22.57
CA THR A 295 -19.87 -23.24 23.13
C THR A 295 -19.03 -22.39 24.07
N THR A 296 -19.42 -21.13 24.26
CA THR A 296 -18.82 -20.25 25.27
C THR A 296 -18.91 -20.86 26.66
N GLU A 297 -20.03 -21.50 27.02
CA GLU A 297 -20.17 -22.14 28.35
C GLU A 297 -19.18 -23.29 28.55
N ALA A 298 -18.93 -24.10 27.52
CA ALA A 298 -17.93 -25.16 27.57
C ALA A 298 -16.52 -24.59 27.73
N PHE A 299 -16.18 -23.52 26.99
CA PHE A 299 -14.90 -22.84 27.13
C PHE A 299 -14.72 -22.23 28.53
N ARG A 300 -15.72 -21.50 29.03
CA ARG A 300 -15.70 -20.89 30.37
C ARG A 300 -15.57 -21.94 31.47
N THR A 301 -16.34 -23.03 31.39
CA THR A 301 -16.28 -24.14 32.35
C THR A 301 -14.88 -24.76 32.37
N ALA A 302 -14.30 -25.00 31.18
CA ALA A 302 -12.96 -25.54 31.08
C ALA A 302 -11.92 -24.57 31.66
N TYR A 303 -12.01 -23.28 31.32
CA TYR A 303 -11.10 -22.23 31.78
C TYR A 303 -11.02 -22.14 33.32
N TRP A 304 -12.18 -22.21 33.99
CA TRP A 304 -12.28 -22.10 35.45
C TRP A 304 -12.19 -23.45 36.20
N SER A 305 -11.92 -24.56 35.51
CA SER A 305 -11.88 -25.91 36.10
C SER A 305 -10.68 -26.17 37.03
N GLY A 306 -9.72 -25.24 37.10
CA GLY A 306 -8.52 -25.33 37.93
C GLY A 306 -7.38 -26.18 37.36
N ASN A 307 -7.62 -26.97 36.31
CA ASN A 307 -6.58 -27.73 35.58
C ASN A 307 -6.29 -27.16 34.18
N PHE A 308 -6.84 -25.98 33.86
CA PHE A 308 -6.66 -25.31 32.58
C PHE A 308 -5.26 -24.73 32.43
N THR A 309 -4.59 -25.02 31.32
CA THR A 309 -3.28 -24.45 30.99
C THR A 309 -3.45 -23.06 30.39
N LYS A 310 -3.09 -22.02 31.14
CA LYS A 310 -3.05 -20.63 30.66
C LYS A 310 -1.68 -20.34 30.04
N LEU A 311 -1.67 -19.99 28.76
CA LEU A 311 -0.49 -19.58 28.01
C LEU A 311 -0.31 -18.06 28.10
N GLY A 312 0.93 -17.57 27.90
CA GLY A 312 1.25 -16.15 28.04
C GLY A 312 0.82 -15.27 26.86
N ALA A 313 1.20 -14.00 26.87
CA ALA A 313 0.88 -13.03 25.82
C ALA A 313 2.14 -12.51 25.14
N ASN A 314 2.05 -12.28 23.83
CA ASN A 314 2.98 -11.38 23.16
C ASN A 314 2.64 -9.94 23.57
N VAL A 315 3.57 -9.28 24.23
CA VAL A 315 3.42 -7.88 24.67
C VAL A 315 4.48 -7.07 23.95
N GLU A 316 4.11 -5.88 23.49
CA GLU A 316 5.05 -4.99 22.83
C GLU A 316 6.23 -4.66 23.74
N GLY A 317 7.41 -4.60 23.13
CA GLY A 317 8.64 -4.14 23.78
C GLY A 317 9.63 -3.67 22.73
N ASP A 318 10.85 -3.33 23.17
CA ASP A 318 11.90 -2.80 22.29
C ASP A 318 12.20 -3.74 21.09
N TRP A 319 12.00 -5.06 21.26
CA TRP A 319 12.18 -6.08 20.22
C TRP A 319 11.27 -5.91 18.99
N ALA A 320 10.12 -5.24 19.16
CA ALA A 320 9.11 -5.06 18.12
C ALA A 320 9.23 -3.70 17.42
N ARG A 321 10.17 -2.84 17.84
CA ARG A 321 10.37 -1.51 17.26
C ARG A 321 11.36 -1.54 16.10
N THR A 322 11.29 -0.52 15.25
CA THR A 322 12.17 -0.36 14.08
C THR A 322 13.27 0.68 14.28
N ASP A 323 13.33 1.32 15.46
CA ASP A 323 14.42 2.21 15.80
C ASP A 323 15.72 1.45 16.11
N GLN A 324 16.82 2.20 16.20
CA GLN A 324 18.12 1.60 16.45
C GLN A 324 18.16 0.99 17.86
N ASP A 325 18.33 -0.33 17.92
CA ASP A 325 18.61 -1.06 19.15
C ASP A 325 20.05 -1.61 19.18
N GLY A 326 20.60 -1.75 20.39
CA GLY A 326 21.95 -2.26 20.63
C GLY A 326 23.06 -1.20 20.57
N PRO A 327 24.34 -1.63 20.66
CA PRO A 327 25.48 -0.72 20.62
C PRO A 327 25.84 -0.29 19.19
N VAL A 328 26.12 0.99 18.99
CA VAL A 328 26.67 1.53 17.73
C VAL A 328 28.01 0.85 17.42
N LEU A 329 28.15 0.32 16.21
CA LEU A 329 29.35 -0.38 15.77
C LEU A 329 30.53 0.58 15.52
N PRO A 330 31.79 0.10 15.55
CA PRO A 330 32.94 0.95 15.27
C PRO A 330 32.84 1.62 13.89
N MET A 331 33.06 2.95 13.85
CA MET A 331 33.01 3.81 12.66
C MET A 331 31.62 4.03 12.03
N ASP A 332 30.55 3.50 12.64
CA ASP A 332 29.17 3.69 12.16
C ASP A 332 28.61 5.10 12.50
N ASP A 333 29.41 5.92 13.19
CA ASP A 333 29.17 7.35 13.38
C ASP A 333 29.64 8.20 12.19
N GLN A 334 30.33 7.60 11.21
CA GLN A 334 30.76 8.26 9.99
C GLN A 334 29.69 8.15 8.90
N SER A 335 29.66 9.13 7.98
CA SER A 335 28.76 9.04 6.83
C SER A 335 29.14 7.85 5.93
N PRO A 336 28.17 7.01 5.52
CA PRO A 336 28.42 5.94 4.57
C PRO A 336 28.74 6.51 3.18
N PRO A 337 29.24 5.69 2.23
CA PRO A 337 29.36 6.09 0.83
C PRO A 337 28.02 6.59 0.26
N VAL A 338 28.06 7.67 -0.51
CA VAL A 338 26.87 8.27 -1.14
C VAL A 338 27.09 8.38 -2.65
N ALA A 339 26.11 7.93 -3.42
CA ALA A 339 26.09 8.13 -4.87
C ALA A 339 25.81 9.60 -5.21
N VAL A 340 26.52 10.14 -6.21
CA VAL A 340 26.37 11.53 -6.67
C VAL A 340 26.25 11.57 -8.19
N THR A 341 25.57 12.58 -8.74
CA THR A 341 25.46 12.83 -10.19
C THR A 341 26.21 14.10 -10.59
N PRO A 342 27.50 14.02 -10.97
CA PRO A 342 28.28 15.21 -11.29
C PRO A 342 27.65 16.07 -12.39
N ALA A 343 27.10 15.46 -13.44
CA ALA A 343 26.49 16.17 -14.57
C ALA A 343 24.95 16.31 -14.47
N GLY A 344 24.35 15.97 -13.33
CA GLY A 344 22.90 15.86 -13.21
C GLY A 344 22.31 14.63 -13.91
N ALA A 345 20.99 14.64 -14.14
CA ALA A 345 20.26 13.56 -14.78
C ALA A 345 20.56 13.46 -16.28
N ARG A 346 20.85 12.25 -16.78
CA ARG A 346 21.04 11.98 -18.23
C ARG A 346 19.84 11.25 -18.85
N TYR A 347 18.66 11.51 -18.29
CA TYR A 347 17.36 11.08 -18.77
C TYR A 347 16.45 12.28 -18.85
N SER A 348 15.39 12.16 -19.64
CA SER A 348 14.38 13.19 -19.82
C SER A 348 13.02 12.66 -19.37
N ILE A 349 12.22 13.52 -18.76
CA ILE A 349 10.85 13.21 -18.33
C ILE A 349 9.94 14.33 -18.85
N ASP A 350 8.93 13.95 -19.61
CA ASP A 350 7.76 14.80 -19.87
C ASP A 350 6.78 14.54 -18.73
N HIS A 351 6.64 15.51 -17.82
CA HIS A 351 5.79 15.36 -16.63
C HIS A 351 4.30 15.42 -16.96
N GLU A 352 3.91 16.12 -18.03
CA GLU A 352 2.50 16.24 -18.43
C GLU A 352 2.03 14.91 -19.03
N GLU A 353 2.86 14.32 -19.90
CA GLU A 353 2.55 13.06 -20.57
C GLU A 353 3.09 11.83 -19.81
N GLN A 354 3.76 12.01 -18.69
CA GLN A 354 4.41 10.95 -17.90
C GLN A 354 5.28 10.01 -18.78
N TYR A 355 6.05 10.61 -19.69
CA TYR A 355 6.89 9.90 -20.66
C TYR A 355 8.37 10.04 -20.30
N VAL A 356 9.13 8.95 -20.43
CA VAL A 356 10.53 8.89 -20.06
C VAL A 356 11.38 8.48 -21.25
N GLU A 357 12.52 9.13 -21.41
CA GLU A 357 13.61 8.68 -22.28
C GLU A 357 14.92 8.57 -21.51
N TRP A 358 15.58 7.42 -21.68
CA TRP A 358 16.93 7.19 -21.19
C TRP A 358 17.73 6.38 -22.20
N MET A 359 18.77 7.00 -22.75
CA MET A 359 19.69 6.36 -23.70
C MET A 359 18.94 5.75 -24.90
N GLY A 360 18.89 4.41 -24.99
CA GLY A 360 18.15 3.72 -26.03
C GLY A 360 16.69 3.46 -25.70
N PHE A 361 16.24 3.71 -24.48
CA PHE A 361 14.90 3.37 -24.01
C PHE A 361 13.95 4.56 -24.00
N SER A 362 12.68 4.27 -24.26
CA SER A 362 11.58 5.19 -24.01
C SER A 362 10.32 4.45 -23.57
N PHE A 363 9.49 5.05 -22.72
CA PHE A 363 8.21 4.46 -22.29
C PHE A 363 7.30 5.48 -21.62
N TYR A 364 6.01 5.18 -21.56
CA TYR A 364 5.00 5.92 -20.80
C TYR A 364 4.74 5.25 -19.46
N LEU A 365 4.38 6.04 -18.45
CA LEU A 365 3.89 5.55 -17.17
C LEU A 365 2.36 5.62 -17.11
N SER A 366 1.78 4.67 -16.39
CA SER A 366 0.40 4.72 -15.91
C SER A 366 0.36 4.33 -14.44
N PHE A 367 -0.69 4.73 -13.75
CA PHE A 367 -0.88 4.45 -12.33
C PHE A 367 -2.35 4.19 -12.04
N SER A 368 -2.66 3.06 -11.39
CA SER A 368 -4.02 2.65 -11.01
C SER A 368 -4.17 2.52 -9.50
N ARG A 369 -5.42 2.47 -9.04
CA ARG A 369 -5.75 2.11 -7.66
C ARG A 369 -5.24 0.70 -7.36
N ASP A 370 -5.62 -0.27 -8.17
CA ASP A 370 -5.42 -1.69 -7.84
C ASP A 370 -3.95 -2.11 -7.85
N THR A 371 -3.21 -1.80 -8.92
CA THR A 371 -1.87 -2.36 -9.17
C THR A 371 -0.75 -1.33 -9.10
N GLY A 372 -1.07 -0.05 -8.90
CA GLY A 372 -0.06 1.01 -8.82
C GLY A 372 0.64 1.23 -10.16
N LEU A 373 1.98 1.24 -10.16
CA LEU A 373 2.81 1.63 -11.31
C LEU A 373 2.82 0.57 -12.43
N SER A 374 2.48 1.01 -13.66
CA SER A 374 2.62 0.24 -14.90
C SER A 374 3.34 1.06 -15.99
N LEU A 375 3.96 0.36 -16.94
CA LEU A 375 4.73 0.93 -18.05
C LEU A 375 4.14 0.52 -19.40
N PHE A 376 4.02 1.47 -20.33
CA PHE A 376 3.42 1.26 -21.64
C PHE A 376 4.34 1.73 -22.78
N ASP A 377 4.17 1.10 -23.95
CA ASP A 377 4.95 1.37 -25.18
C ASP A 377 6.46 1.45 -24.92
N ILE A 378 7.00 0.42 -24.26
CA ILE A 378 8.44 0.34 -23.99
C ILE A 378 9.17 0.08 -25.31
N ARG A 379 9.99 1.04 -25.72
CA ARG A 379 10.82 0.96 -26.92
C ARG A 379 12.28 0.88 -26.57
N HIS A 380 13.05 0.17 -27.40
CA HIS A 380 14.50 0.21 -27.41
C HIS A 380 15.01 0.54 -28.81
N LYS A 381 15.85 1.58 -28.92
CA LYS A 381 16.38 2.12 -30.19
C LYS A 381 15.27 2.45 -31.21
N GLY A 382 14.19 3.04 -30.71
CA GLY A 382 13.03 3.45 -31.50
C GLY A 382 12.03 2.34 -31.85
N GLN A 383 12.33 1.08 -31.53
CA GLN A 383 11.45 -0.06 -31.80
C GLN A 383 10.74 -0.51 -30.52
N ARG A 384 9.41 -0.67 -30.55
CA ARG A 384 8.66 -1.27 -29.43
C ARG A 384 9.11 -2.70 -29.18
N ILE A 385 9.38 -3.00 -27.92
CA ILE A 385 9.74 -4.34 -27.43
C ILE A 385 8.75 -4.89 -26.40
N LEU A 386 7.96 -4.03 -25.74
CA LEU A 386 6.81 -4.39 -24.91
C LEU A 386 5.73 -3.33 -25.10
N TYR A 387 4.49 -3.75 -25.32
CA TYR A 387 3.32 -2.87 -25.26
C TYR A 387 2.97 -2.48 -23.82
N GLU A 388 3.02 -3.43 -22.89
CA GLU A 388 2.62 -3.25 -21.50
C GLU A 388 3.47 -4.11 -20.57
N LEU A 389 3.91 -3.50 -19.47
CA LEU A 389 4.61 -4.15 -18.37
C LEU A 389 4.09 -3.61 -17.05
N GLY A 390 3.48 -4.45 -16.22
CA GLY A 390 2.90 -4.01 -14.95
C GLY A 390 2.56 -5.16 -14.00
N LEU A 391 2.47 -4.83 -12.72
CA LEU A 391 1.96 -5.73 -11.68
C LEU A 391 0.49 -6.05 -11.98
N GLN A 392 0.07 -7.27 -11.67
CA GLN A 392 -1.32 -7.72 -11.81
C GLN A 392 -1.93 -8.15 -10.48
N GLU A 393 -1.14 -8.75 -9.59
CA GLU A 393 -1.58 -9.17 -8.25
C GLU A 393 -0.37 -9.47 -7.36
N ALA A 394 -0.52 -9.34 -6.04
CA ALA A 394 0.34 -9.99 -5.06
C ALA A 394 -0.49 -10.88 -4.13
N LEU A 395 -0.09 -12.15 -4.06
CA LEU A 395 -0.61 -13.13 -3.14
C LEU A 395 0.32 -13.24 -1.93
N ALA A 396 -0.24 -13.17 -0.73
CA ALA A 396 0.40 -13.62 0.51
C ALA A 396 -0.39 -14.79 1.09
N HIS A 397 0.03 -16.02 0.77
CA HIS A 397 -0.68 -17.24 1.12
C HIS A 397 -0.06 -17.89 2.35
N TYR A 398 -0.78 -17.85 3.48
CA TYR A 398 -0.30 -18.34 4.77
C TYR A 398 -0.64 -19.82 5.00
N ALA A 399 0.09 -20.42 5.94
CA ALA A 399 -0.27 -21.70 6.53
C ALA A 399 0.04 -21.68 8.04
N GLY A 400 -0.77 -22.38 8.83
CA GLY A 400 -0.60 -22.49 10.28
C GLY A 400 -1.37 -23.68 10.85
N ASN A 401 -1.03 -24.10 12.06
CA ASN A 401 -1.88 -25.02 12.82
C ASN A 401 -3.13 -24.30 13.35
N ASP A 402 -3.03 -22.98 13.57
CA ASP A 402 -4.18 -22.16 13.96
C ASP A 402 -5.04 -21.78 12.74
N PRO A 403 -6.35 -21.56 12.94
CA PRO A 403 -7.30 -21.42 11.84
C PRO A 403 -7.25 -20.04 11.17
N VAL A 404 -6.68 -19.02 11.81
CA VAL A 404 -6.55 -17.69 11.21
C VAL A 404 -5.41 -17.71 10.21
N GLN A 405 -4.22 -18.16 10.63
CA GLN A 405 -3.07 -18.28 9.74
C GLN A 405 -3.33 -19.31 8.63
N SER A 406 -3.94 -20.46 8.96
CA SER A 406 -4.34 -21.45 7.96
C SER A 406 -5.39 -20.95 6.96
N GLY A 407 -6.20 -19.97 7.34
CA GLY A 407 -7.28 -19.44 6.52
C GLY A 407 -6.92 -18.18 5.73
N THR A 408 -5.71 -17.64 5.90
CA THR A 408 -5.32 -16.35 5.33
C THR A 408 -4.65 -16.52 3.96
N SER A 409 -5.14 -15.79 2.98
CA SER A 409 -4.69 -15.77 1.59
C SER A 409 -4.96 -14.40 0.98
N TYR A 410 -4.17 -13.40 1.37
CA TYR A 410 -4.38 -12.03 0.87
C TYR A 410 -4.18 -11.95 -0.64
N LEU A 411 -5.07 -11.17 -1.27
CA LEU A 411 -4.95 -10.72 -2.65
C LEU A 411 -4.89 -9.20 -2.61
N ASP A 412 -3.68 -8.64 -2.67
CA ASP A 412 -3.40 -7.27 -2.27
C ASP A 412 -4.07 -6.22 -3.17
N THR A 413 -4.47 -6.57 -4.39
CA THR A 413 -5.26 -5.64 -5.25
C THR A 413 -6.63 -5.29 -4.66
N TYR A 414 -7.21 -6.15 -3.82
CA TYR A 414 -8.42 -5.83 -3.06
C TYR A 414 -8.21 -4.56 -2.20
N TYR A 415 -7.07 -4.47 -1.51
CA TYR A 415 -6.68 -3.30 -0.71
C TYR A 415 -6.09 -2.16 -1.56
N GLY A 416 -5.41 -2.53 -2.65
CA GLY A 416 -4.87 -1.64 -3.68
C GLY A 416 -3.45 -1.19 -3.42
N PHE A 417 -2.57 -1.36 -4.41
CA PHE A 417 -1.20 -0.85 -4.35
C PHE A 417 -1.12 0.68 -4.42
N GLY A 418 -2.05 1.31 -5.14
CA GLY A 418 -2.10 2.75 -5.36
C GLY A 418 -2.35 3.59 -4.09
N PRO A 419 -3.38 3.28 -3.27
CA PRO A 419 -3.66 3.96 -2.01
C PRO A 419 -2.53 3.95 -1.01
N TYR A 420 -1.71 2.91 -1.05
CA TYR A 420 -0.60 2.74 -0.12
C TYR A 420 0.77 3.06 -0.74
N ALA A 421 0.81 3.66 -1.93
CA ALA A 421 2.03 4.13 -2.56
C ALA A 421 2.47 5.48 -1.97
N PHE A 422 2.82 5.47 -0.68
CA PHE A 422 3.14 6.66 0.09
C PHE A 422 4.38 7.41 -0.42
N GLN A 423 4.60 8.61 0.13
CA GLN A 423 5.76 9.43 -0.18
C GLN A 423 7.07 8.70 0.13
N LEU A 424 7.95 8.62 -0.86
CA LEU A 424 9.30 8.05 -0.70
C LEU A 424 10.22 9.02 0.06
N VAL A 425 11.15 8.47 0.85
CA VAL A 425 12.14 9.20 1.63
C VAL A 425 13.43 9.41 0.81
N PRO A 426 13.76 10.65 0.40
CA PRO A 426 14.95 10.91 -0.41
C PRO A 426 16.26 10.59 0.32
N GLY A 427 17.16 9.89 -0.36
CA GLY A 427 18.43 9.43 0.20
C GLY A 427 18.38 8.06 0.88
N TYR A 428 17.17 7.50 1.09
CA TYR A 428 16.95 6.18 1.67
C TYR A 428 16.29 5.25 0.63
N ASP A 429 15.02 5.50 0.28
CA ASP A 429 14.28 4.68 -0.69
C ASP A 429 14.84 4.81 -2.11
N CYS A 430 15.34 6.01 -2.43
CA CYS A 430 16.04 6.30 -3.68
C CYS A 430 17.25 7.21 -3.41
N PRO A 431 18.25 7.24 -4.31
CA PRO A 431 19.38 8.17 -4.18
C PRO A 431 18.92 9.62 -4.04
N SER A 432 19.67 10.43 -3.28
CA SER A 432 19.27 11.81 -2.94
C SER A 432 19.13 12.76 -4.13
N TYR A 433 19.66 12.38 -5.30
CA TYR A 433 19.58 13.15 -6.55
C TYR A 433 18.44 12.69 -7.47
N ALA A 434 17.65 11.70 -7.07
CA ALA A 434 16.56 11.16 -7.89
C ALA A 434 15.55 12.25 -8.24
N THR A 435 14.96 12.12 -9.43
CA THR A 435 13.77 12.91 -9.80
C THR A 435 12.54 12.20 -9.25
N TYR A 436 11.53 12.95 -8.80
CA TYR A 436 10.32 12.40 -8.22
C TYR A 436 9.08 12.87 -8.97
N MET A 437 8.04 12.03 -8.96
CA MET A 437 6.72 12.32 -9.52
C MET A 437 5.64 11.90 -8.53
N ASN A 438 4.53 12.63 -8.54
CA ASN A 438 3.36 12.34 -7.73
C ASN A 438 2.49 11.28 -8.40
N THR A 439 1.80 10.50 -7.59
CA THR A 439 0.73 9.60 -8.03
C THR A 439 -0.57 9.97 -7.32
N SER A 440 -1.70 9.51 -7.85
CA SER A 440 -3.01 9.81 -7.30
C SER A 440 -4.02 8.76 -7.73
N TYR A 441 -5.10 8.67 -6.97
CA TYR A 441 -6.23 7.79 -7.21
C TYR A 441 -7.51 8.51 -6.73
N TYR A 442 -8.66 8.14 -7.28
CA TYR A 442 -9.94 8.75 -6.94
C TYR A 442 -10.88 7.72 -6.31
N VAL A 443 -11.16 7.89 -5.03
CA VAL A 443 -12.01 7.03 -4.20
C VAL A 443 -12.84 7.94 -3.28
N ASP A 444 -14.05 7.54 -2.91
CA ASP A 444 -14.93 8.28 -2.00
C ASP A 444 -15.09 9.76 -2.38
N GLU A 445 -15.41 9.98 -3.66
CA GLU A 445 -15.58 11.28 -4.29
C GLU A 445 -14.38 12.25 -4.22
N THR A 446 -13.19 11.75 -3.83
CA THR A 446 -12.02 12.58 -3.53
C THR A 446 -10.79 12.10 -4.30
N THR A 447 -9.99 13.05 -4.81
CA THR A 447 -8.65 12.74 -5.33
C THR A 447 -7.65 12.71 -4.18
N HIS A 448 -6.99 11.57 -4.00
CA HIS A 448 -5.91 11.39 -3.05
C HIS A 448 -4.58 11.42 -3.81
N THR A 449 -3.70 12.35 -3.47
CA THR A 449 -2.39 12.51 -4.12
C THR A 449 -1.26 12.15 -3.16
N HIS A 450 -0.42 11.22 -3.58
CA HIS A 450 0.84 10.91 -2.93
C HIS A 450 1.96 11.73 -3.57
N ILE A 451 2.61 12.55 -2.76
CA ILE A 451 3.70 13.42 -3.21
C ILE A 451 4.98 12.58 -3.28
N ASN A 452 5.75 12.72 -4.36
CA ASN A 452 7.04 12.04 -4.53
C ASN A 452 6.99 10.50 -4.31
N SER A 453 5.94 9.85 -4.79
CA SER A 453 5.68 8.41 -4.62
C SER A 453 6.35 7.55 -5.70
N VAL A 454 6.76 8.14 -6.82
CA VAL A 454 7.58 7.48 -7.85
C VAL A 454 8.89 8.22 -8.00
N CYS A 455 10.01 7.49 -8.01
CA CYS A 455 11.34 8.08 -8.23
C CYS A 455 12.03 7.51 -9.48
N PHE A 456 12.87 8.34 -10.09
CA PHE A 456 13.65 8.05 -11.29
C PHE A 456 15.11 8.36 -11.03
N PHE A 457 16.01 7.46 -11.35
CA PHE A 457 17.44 7.69 -11.14
C PHE A 457 18.31 6.80 -12.03
N GLU A 458 19.48 7.32 -12.41
CA GLU A 458 20.59 6.47 -12.85
C GLU A 458 21.40 5.98 -11.65
N PHE A 459 22.00 4.80 -11.76
CA PHE A 459 22.94 4.27 -10.77
C PHE A 459 24.14 3.59 -11.46
N ASP A 460 25.35 3.81 -10.94
CA ASP A 460 26.57 3.14 -11.39
C ASP A 460 26.74 1.88 -10.53
N ALA A 461 26.53 0.70 -11.12
CA ALA A 461 26.60 -0.56 -10.40
C ALA A 461 28.00 -0.80 -9.82
N ASP A 462 28.08 -1.65 -8.80
CA ASP A 462 29.33 -2.02 -8.14
C ASP A 462 30.23 -2.93 -9.00
N TYR A 463 29.75 -3.39 -10.17
CA TYR A 463 30.49 -4.17 -11.15
C TYR A 463 30.39 -3.59 -12.57
N PRO A 464 31.41 -3.80 -13.45
CA PRO A 464 31.36 -3.33 -14.83
C PRO A 464 30.45 -4.19 -15.71
N MET A 465 29.87 -3.60 -16.75
CA MET A 465 29.03 -4.31 -17.72
C MET A 465 29.85 -5.37 -18.47
N GLN A 466 31.08 -5.01 -18.84
CA GLN A 466 32.04 -5.95 -19.42
C GLN A 466 33.46 -5.46 -19.18
N ARG A 467 34.39 -6.41 -19.08
CA ARG A 467 35.83 -6.12 -19.04
C ARG A 467 36.62 -7.23 -19.71
N HIS A 468 37.70 -6.87 -20.38
CA HIS A 468 38.64 -7.83 -20.96
C HIS A 468 40.08 -7.34 -20.74
N SER A 469 41.00 -8.27 -20.49
CA SER A 469 42.41 -7.97 -20.29
C SER A 469 43.26 -9.01 -21.01
N THR A 470 44.25 -8.53 -21.77
CA THR A 470 45.30 -9.35 -22.37
C THR A 470 46.66 -8.87 -21.84
N SER A 471 47.75 -9.45 -22.34
CA SER A 471 49.10 -8.98 -22.04
C SER A 471 49.41 -7.59 -22.63
N SER A 472 48.64 -7.12 -23.62
CA SER A 472 48.90 -5.86 -24.33
C SER A 472 47.86 -4.78 -24.13
N TYR A 473 46.64 -5.11 -23.66
CA TYR A 473 45.61 -4.11 -23.42
C TYR A 473 44.59 -4.52 -22.36
N VAL A 474 43.88 -3.52 -21.84
CA VAL A 474 42.69 -3.67 -20.98
C VAL A 474 41.56 -2.83 -21.57
N ALA A 475 40.36 -3.41 -21.66
CA ALA A 475 39.12 -2.74 -22.05
C ALA A 475 38.07 -2.93 -20.96
N ASN A 476 37.29 -1.88 -20.66
CA ASN A 476 36.26 -1.90 -19.63
C ASN A 476 35.10 -0.97 -19.99
N THR A 477 33.89 -1.36 -19.64
CA THR A 477 32.67 -0.57 -19.79
C THR A 477 31.94 -0.52 -18.45
N LYS A 478 31.66 0.69 -17.95
CA LYS A 478 30.85 0.87 -16.73
C LYS A 478 29.44 0.30 -16.91
N ASN A 479 28.86 -0.23 -15.85
CA ASN A 479 27.46 -0.62 -15.83
C ASN A 479 26.63 0.50 -15.19
N VAL A 480 26.14 1.41 -16.01
CA VAL A 480 25.17 2.42 -15.56
C VAL A 480 23.80 2.00 -16.06
N TYR A 481 22.84 1.91 -15.15
CA TYR A 481 21.46 1.59 -15.46
C TYR A 481 20.53 2.69 -14.96
N PHE A 482 19.32 2.73 -15.51
CA PHE A 482 18.26 3.64 -15.11
C PHE A 482 17.14 2.86 -14.42
N SER A 483 16.59 3.39 -13.33
CA SER A 483 15.53 2.76 -12.56
C SER A 483 14.35 3.69 -12.35
N VAL A 484 13.15 3.10 -12.42
CA VAL A 484 11.90 3.70 -11.94
C VAL A 484 11.41 2.86 -10.77
N ARG A 485 11.07 3.51 -9.65
CA ARG A 485 10.68 2.81 -8.42
C ARG A 485 9.44 3.43 -7.79
N SER A 486 8.60 2.54 -7.24
CA SER A 486 7.47 2.83 -6.37
C SER A 486 7.53 1.89 -5.17
N VAL A 487 7.08 2.35 -4.00
CA VAL A 487 6.94 1.50 -2.80
C VAL A 487 5.48 1.56 -2.37
N SER A 488 4.87 0.41 -2.10
CA SER A 488 3.52 0.32 -1.54
C SER A 488 3.56 -0.39 -0.20
N THR A 489 3.03 0.25 0.84
CA THR A 489 2.99 -0.28 2.21
C THR A 489 1.58 -0.81 2.52
N VAL A 490 1.27 -2.03 2.08
CA VAL A 490 -0.06 -2.64 2.25
C VAL A 490 -0.13 -3.29 3.62
N GLY A 491 -0.76 -2.58 4.58
CA GLY A 491 -0.78 -3.00 5.97
C GLY A 491 0.63 -3.13 6.54
N ASN A 492 0.99 -4.34 6.95
CA ASN A 492 2.29 -4.63 7.55
C ASN A 492 3.44 -4.78 6.53
N TYR A 493 3.16 -4.92 5.24
CA TYR A 493 4.17 -5.21 4.22
C TYR A 493 4.62 -3.97 3.46
N ASP A 494 5.94 -3.81 3.27
CA ASP A 494 6.52 -2.83 2.37
C ASP A 494 7.03 -3.50 1.09
N TYR A 495 6.31 -3.33 -0.02
CA TYR A 495 6.73 -3.83 -1.34
C TYR A 495 7.41 -2.74 -2.15
N MET A 496 8.72 -2.90 -2.36
CA MET A 496 9.53 -2.01 -3.21
C MET A 496 9.65 -2.57 -4.62
N PHE A 497 8.93 -1.96 -5.56
CA PHE A 497 8.93 -2.32 -6.98
C PHE A 497 9.95 -1.48 -7.76
N THR A 498 10.84 -2.12 -8.50
CA THR A 498 11.85 -1.44 -9.33
C THR A 498 11.87 -2.01 -10.75
N TYR A 499 11.72 -1.12 -11.74
CA TYR A 499 11.93 -1.42 -13.15
C TYR A 499 13.26 -0.80 -13.59
N SER A 500 14.23 -1.63 -13.97
CA SER A 500 15.60 -1.19 -14.31
C SER A 500 15.96 -1.48 -15.76
N PHE A 501 16.55 -0.50 -16.44
CA PHE A 501 16.92 -0.51 -17.85
C PHE A 501 18.43 -0.40 -17.99
N HIS A 502 19.03 -1.30 -18.78
CA HIS A 502 20.49 -1.43 -18.87
C HIS A 502 21.02 -1.09 -20.26
N MET A 503 22.28 -0.64 -20.34
CA MET A 503 22.91 -0.19 -21.60
C MET A 503 23.00 -1.26 -22.69
N ASP A 504 22.90 -2.54 -22.32
CA ASP A 504 22.90 -3.68 -23.23
C ASP A 504 21.52 -4.00 -23.81
N GLY A 505 20.45 -3.34 -23.34
CA GLY A 505 19.07 -3.58 -23.75
C GLY A 505 18.26 -4.44 -22.77
N SER A 506 18.84 -4.88 -21.65
CA SER A 506 18.15 -5.69 -20.64
C SER A 506 17.18 -4.85 -19.80
N ILE A 507 15.97 -5.39 -19.56
CA ILE A 507 14.98 -4.85 -18.61
C ILE A 507 14.87 -5.83 -17.43
N HIS A 508 15.05 -5.33 -16.22
CA HIS A 508 14.86 -6.09 -14.99
C HIS A 508 13.63 -5.59 -14.25
N VAL A 509 12.82 -6.52 -13.75
CA VAL A 509 11.69 -6.24 -12.87
C VAL A 509 12.00 -6.88 -11.53
N GLU A 510 12.10 -6.05 -10.49
CA GLU A 510 12.44 -6.49 -9.15
C GLU A 510 11.36 -6.08 -8.16
N VAL A 511 11.07 -6.97 -7.22
CA VAL A 511 10.34 -6.66 -5.99
C VAL A 511 11.19 -7.07 -4.80
N ARG A 512 11.16 -6.25 -3.75
CA ARG A 512 11.74 -6.56 -2.44
C ARG A 512 10.66 -6.33 -1.39
N ALA A 513 10.50 -7.26 -0.46
CA ALA A 513 9.61 -7.14 0.68
C ALA A 513 10.40 -6.77 1.93
N SER A 514 9.86 -5.83 2.71
CA SER A 514 10.29 -5.46 4.06
C SER A 514 9.02 -5.28 4.93
N GLY A 515 9.15 -4.57 6.05
CA GLY A 515 8.05 -4.29 6.97
C GLY A 515 7.90 -5.36 8.04
N TYR A 516 6.74 -5.39 8.67
CA TYR A 516 6.38 -6.37 9.69
C TYR A 516 5.84 -7.65 9.04
N ILE A 517 6.08 -8.80 9.66
CA ILE A 517 5.40 -10.05 9.30
C ILE A 517 4.03 -10.11 9.96
N GLN A 518 3.08 -10.86 9.38
CA GLN A 518 1.93 -11.33 10.14
C GLN A 518 2.34 -12.57 10.91
N SER A 519 2.45 -12.44 12.22
CA SER A 519 2.93 -13.53 13.05
C SER A 519 1.79 -14.47 13.45
N ALA A 520 2.17 -15.67 13.87
CA ALA A 520 1.28 -16.66 14.48
C ALA A 520 1.53 -16.77 15.98
N TYR A 521 0.53 -17.24 16.73
CA TYR A 521 0.77 -17.60 18.13
C TYR A 521 1.60 -18.89 18.21
N TYR A 522 2.56 -18.99 19.13
CA TYR A 522 3.54 -20.08 19.13
C TYR A 522 2.97 -21.48 19.39
N ALA A 523 1.85 -21.57 20.12
CA ALA A 523 1.37 -22.82 20.67
C ALA A 523 0.99 -23.83 19.57
N HIS A 524 1.64 -24.99 19.59
CA HIS A 524 1.42 -26.09 18.63
C HIS A 524 1.68 -25.74 17.16
N ASN A 525 2.46 -24.70 16.88
CA ASN A 525 2.68 -24.22 15.50
C ASN A 525 4.05 -24.59 14.90
N ALA A 526 4.75 -25.59 15.46
CA ALA A 526 6.13 -25.92 15.08
C ALA A 526 6.28 -26.49 13.65
N ASP A 527 5.23 -27.11 13.10
CA ASP A 527 5.23 -27.64 11.74
C ASP A 527 5.05 -26.53 10.68
N TYR A 528 4.68 -25.31 11.09
CA TYR A 528 4.30 -24.19 10.21
C TYR A 528 5.09 -22.90 10.47
N GLY A 529 6.19 -22.97 11.23
CA GLY A 529 7.02 -21.81 11.49
C GLY A 529 7.94 -22.00 12.69
N TYR A 530 8.92 -21.09 12.82
CA TYR A 530 9.84 -21.10 13.94
C TYR A 530 9.31 -20.26 15.11
N HIS A 531 9.60 -20.70 16.33
CA HIS A 531 9.40 -19.91 17.55
C HIS A 531 10.49 -18.84 17.63
N ILE A 532 10.14 -17.56 17.43
CA ILE A 532 11.10 -16.45 17.26
C ILE A 532 11.10 -15.42 18.38
N HIS A 533 10.11 -15.45 19.28
CA HIS A 533 10.03 -14.64 20.51
C HIS A 533 9.15 -15.36 21.54
N ASP A 534 9.17 -15.03 22.84
CA ASP A 534 8.58 -15.77 23.98
C ASP A 534 7.26 -16.54 23.74
N TYR A 535 6.29 -15.95 23.03
CA TYR A 535 5.01 -16.57 22.67
C TYR A 535 4.67 -16.42 21.18
N LEU A 536 5.70 -16.24 20.34
CA LEU A 536 5.57 -15.84 18.94
C LEU A 536 6.13 -16.91 17.99
N SER A 537 5.31 -17.34 17.04
CA SER A 537 5.76 -18.06 15.85
C SER A 537 5.84 -17.10 14.68
N GLY A 538 6.92 -17.21 13.89
CA GLY A 538 7.07 -16.42 12.66
C GLY A 538 6.07 -16.78 11.56
N SER A 539 5.27 -17.83 11.74
CA SER A 539 4.40 -18.39 10.70
C SER A 539 5.17 -18.85 9.46
N MET A 540 4.44 -19.16 8.40
CA MET A 540 4.99 -19.35 7.06
C MET A 540 3.99 -18.88 6.01
N HIS A 541 4.51 -18.29 4.93
CA HIS A 541 3.70 -17.85 3.80
C HIS A 541 4.52 -17.75 2.52
N ASP A 542 3.83 -17.85 1.39
CA ASP A 542 4.39 -17.59 0.07
C ASP A 542 3.98 -16.19 -0.41
N HIS A 543 4.97 -15.39 -0.83
CA HIS A 543 4.73 -14.21 -1.66
C HIS A 543 4.79 -14.59 -3.14
N VAL A 544 3.68 -14.43 -3.86
CA VAL A 544 3.62 -14.67 -5.30
C VAL A 544 3.06 -13.44 -6.00
N LEU A 545 3.90 -12.78 -6.81
CA LEU A 545 3.53 -11.56 -7.52
C LEU A 545 3.41 -11.83 -9.01
N ASN A 546 2.25 -11.55 -9.58
CA ASN A 546 1.99 -11.75 -11.00
C ASN A 546 2.30 -10.46 -11.78
N TYR A 547 3.03 -10.61 -12.89
CA TYR A 547 3.30 -9.52 -13.82
C TYR A 547 2.76 -9.85 -15.21
N LYS A 548 2.16 -8.86 -15.85
CA LYS A 548 1.86 -8.89 -17.27
C LYS A 548 3.04 -8.30 -18.04
N ALA A 549 3.56 -9.06 -19.00
CA ALA A 549 4.63 -8.65 -19.90
C ALA A 549 4.22 -8.96 -21.34
N ASP A 550 3.68 -7.95 -22.03
CA ASP A 550 3.13 -8.06 -23.38
C ASP A 550 4.16 -7.59 -24.42
N PHE A 551 5.01 -8.50 -24.89
CA PHE A 551 6.12 -8.23 -25.83
C PHE A 551 5.68 -7.84 -27.25
#